data_AF-A0A6C0EET0-F1
#
_entry.id   AF-A0A6C0EET0-F1
#
_cell.length_a   1.000
_cell.length_b   1.000
_cell.length_c   1.000
_cell.angle_alpha   90.00
_cell.angle_beta   90.00
_cell.angle_gamma   90.00
#
_symmetry.space_group_name_H-M   'P 1'
#
loop_
_entity.id
_entity.type
_entity.pdbx_description
1 polymer ?
#
loop_
_entity_poly.entity_id
_entity_poly.type
_entity_poly.pdbx_seq_one_letter_code
_entity_poly.pdbx_strand_id
1 'polypeptide(L)' 'MLYIVCPTCNYFIGQKTITYEEGKEKICNNPELTSTEKENEISKLLLSLKLRRYCCRMRVMTYKDIVKDILPVSNN' A
#
# COMPACT_ATOMS: atom_id res chain seq x y z
N MET A 1 6.00 -3.60 8.71
CA MET A 1 6.03 -5.08 8.63
C MET A 1 4.79 -5.57 7.90
N LEU A 2 4.99 -6.41 6.88
CA LEU A 2 3.91 -6.90 6.03
C LEU A 2 3.11 -7.95 6.80
N TYR A 3 1.82 -7.71 6.98
CA TYR A 3 0.92 -8.70 7.55
C TYR A 3 0.38 -9.58 6.43
N ILE A 4 0.64 -10.89 6.47
CA ILE A 4 0.03 -11.84 5.53
C ILE A 4 -1.48 -11.93 5.79
N VAL A 5 -1.85 -11.98 7.06
CA VAL A 5 -3.23 -11.97 7.56
C VAL A 5 -3.45 -10.80 8.52
N CYS A 6 -4.65 -10.21 8.48
CA CYS A 6 -5.03 -9.13 9.39
C CYS A 6 -5.14 -9.68 10.83
N PRO A 7 -4.37 -9.15 11.80
CA PRO A 7 -4.35 -9.68 13.16
C PRO A 7 -5.68 -9.53 13.90
N THR A 8 -6.57 -8.64 13.45
CA THR A 8 -7.85 -8.36 14.11
C THR A 8 -8.99 -9.25 13.61
N CYS A 9 -9.01 -9.59 12.31
CA CYS A 9 -10.15 -10.30 11.71
C CYS A 9 -9.75 -11.54 10.91
N ASN A 10 -8.47 -11.91 10.94
CA ASN A 10 -7.88 -13.06 10.26
C ASN A 10 -8.11 -13.09 8.73
N TYR A 11 -8.44 -11.95 8.13
CA TYR A 11 -8.62 -11.82 6.69
C TYR A 11 -7.24 -11.76 6.00
N PHE A 12 -7.07 -12.49 4.91
CA PHE A 12 -5.85 -12.45 4.12
C PHE A 12 -5.67 -11.10 3.43
N ILE A 13 -4.56 -10.41 3.72
CA ILE A 13 -4.27 -9.07 3.19
C ILE A 13 -2.92 -8.96 2.49
N GLY A 14 -2.03 -9.95 2.61
CA GLY A 14 -0.66 -9.89 2.07
C GLY A 14 -0.60 -9.48 0.60
N GLN A 15 -1.29 -10.20 -0.29
CA GLN A 15 -1.32 -9.87 -1.71
C GLN A 15 -1.87 -8.47 -1.99
N LYS A 16 -2.92 -8.06 -1.26
CA LYS A 16 -3.57 -6.76 -1.45
C LYS A 16 -2.67 -5.61 -1.04
N THR A 17 -1.87 -5.79 0.01
CA THR A 17 -0.88 -4.81 0.45
C THR A 17 0.20 -4.61 -0.61
N ILE A 18 0.71 -5.70 -1.21
CA ILE A 18 1.72 -5.60 -2.27
C ILE A 18 1.15 -4.84 -3.48
N THR A 19 -0.05 -5.22 -3.95
CA THR A 19 -0.72 -4.53 -5.06
C THR A 19 -1.00 -3.06 -4.76
N TYR A 20 -1.33 -2.73 -3.50
CA TYR A 20 -1.52 -1.34 -3.09
C TYR A 20 -0.22 -0.53 -3.21
N GLU A 21 0.89 -1.05 -2.69
CA GLU A 21 2.17 -0.35 -2.69
C GLU A 21 2.70 -0.14 -4.12
N GLU A 22 2.66 -1.17 -4.96
CA GLU A 22 3.06 -1.06 -6.38
C GLU A 22 2.20 -0.05 -7.13
N GLY A 23 0.87 -0.06 -6.89
CA GLY A 23 -0.05 0.89 -7.51
C GLY A 23 0.18 2.32 -7.02
N LYS A 24 0.40 2.49 -5.72
CA LYS A 24 0.69 3.78 -5.08
C LYS A 24 2.00 4.36 -5.60
N GLU A 25 3.05 3.55 -5.72
CA GLU A 25 4.34 3.96 -6.28
C GLU A 25 4.19 4.47 -7.73
N LYS A 26 3.40 3.77 -8.56
CA LYS A 26 3.08 4.22 -9.93
C LYS A 26 2.35 5.57 -9.95
N ILE A 27 1.38 5.78 -9.06
CA ILE A 27 0.64 7.04 -8.96
C ILE A 27 1.55 8.18 -8.48
N CYS A 28 2.40 7.91 -7.48
CA CYS A 28 3.35 8.89 -6.94
C CYS A 28 4.39 9.32 -7.97
N ASN A 29 4.93 8.37 -8.73
CA ASN A 29 5.96 8.60 -9.74
C ASN A 29 5.42 9.20 -11.05
N ASN A 30 4.10 9.26 -11.24
CA ASN A 30 3.52 9.90 -12.44
C ASN A 30 3.72 11.43 -12.38
N PRO A 31 4.47 12.05 -13.31
CA PRO A 31 4.71 13.49 -13.34
C PRO A 31 3.51 14.30 -13.88
N GLU A 32 2.56 13.65 -14.55
CA GLU A 32 1.41 14.32 -15.19
C GLU A 32 0.30 14.70 -14.20
N LEU A 33 0.25 14.04 -13.04
CA LEU A 33 -0.79 14.24 -12.04
C LEU A 33 -0.41 15.31 -11.02
N THR A 34 -1.36 16.19 -10.71
CA THR A 34 -1.26 17.13 -9.60
C THR A 34 -1.40 16.42 -8.25
N SER A 35 -0.99 17.07 -7.15
CA SER A 35 -1.07 16.48 -5.79
C SER A 35 -2.49 16.03 -5.43
N THR A 36 -3.50 16.84 -5.75
CA THR A 36 -4.91 16.56 -5.51
C THR A 36 -5.42 15.38 -6.33
N GLU A 37 -4.98 15.25 -7.59
CA GLU A 37 -5.33 14.10 -8.43
C GLU A 37 -4.67 12.82 -7.92
N LYS A 38 -3.42 12.89 -7.45
CA LYS A 38 -2.74 11.74 -6.82
C LYS A 38 -3.49 11.24 -5.60
N GLU A 39 -3.94 12.13 -4.71
CA GLU A 39 -4.74 11.76 -3.54
C GLU A 39 -6.05 11.06 -3.92
N ASN A 40 -6.72 11.57 -4.95
CA ASN A 40 -7.95 10.97 -5.48
C ASN A 40 -7.69 9.57 -6.06
N GLU A 41 -6.63 9.40 -6.85
CA GLU A 41 -6.28 8.10 -7.43
C GLU A 41 -5.83 7.07 -6.38
N ILE A 42 -5.08 7.49 -5.36
CA ILE A 42 -4.70 6.63 -4.23
C ILE A 42 -5.96 6.18 -3.46
N SER A 43 -6.92 7.08 -3.28
CA SER A 43 -8.20 6.75 -2.63
C SER A 43 -9.01 5.75 -3.45
N LYS A 44 -9.09 5.93 -4.77
CA LYS A 44 -9.72 4.96 -5.69
C LYS A 44 -9.03 3.60 -5.64
N LEU A 45 -7.70 3.58 -5.63
CA LEU A 45 -6.90 2.35 -5.52
C LEU A 45 -7.20 1.60 -4.22
N LEU A 46 -7.30 2.29 -3.08
CA LEU A 46 -7.65 1.64 -1.81
C LEU A 46 -9.04 1.00 -1.85
N LEU A 47 -10.02 1.67 -2.48
CA LEU A 47 -11.38 1.16 -2.62
C LEU A 47 -11.46 -0.04 -3.57
N SER A 48 -10.67 -0.04 -4.65
CA SER A 48 -10.66 -1.12 -5.65
C SER A 48 -10.17 -2.46 -5.07
N LEU A 49 -9.36 -2.43 -4.01
CA LEU A 49 -8.87 -3.61 -3.30
C LEU A 49 -9.95 -4.37 -2.53
N LYS A 50 -11.18 -3.84 -2.40
CA LYS A 50 -12.33 -4.49 -1.73
C LYS A 50 -11.96 -5.08 -0.36
N LEU A 51 -11.34 -4.27 0.49
CA LEU A 51 -10.98 -4.66 1.86
C LEU A 51 -12.24 -4.73 2.74
N ARG A 52 -12.40 -5.86 3.45
CA ARG A 52 -13.65 -6.23 4.14
C ARG A 52 -14.03 -5.30 5.30
N ARG A 53 -13.06 -4.97 6.17
CA ARG A 53 -13.27 -4.19 7.41
C ARG A 53 -12.23 -3.08 7.52
N TYR A 54 -12.54 -2.05 8.30
CA TYR A 54 -11.63 -0.93 8.57
C TYR A 54 -10.28 -1.40 9.14
N CYS A 55 -10.27 -2.46 9.95
CA CYS A 55 -9.04 -3.04 10.50
C CYS A 55 -8.08 -3.57 9.42
N CYS A 56 -8.58 -4.01 8.27
CA CYS A 56 -7.75 -4.36 7.11
C CYS A 56 -7.24 -3.11 6.39
N ARG A 57 -8.13 -2.13 6.18
CA ARG A 57 -7.81 -0.86 5.49
C ARG A 57 -6.66 -0.15 6.18
N MET A 58 -6.75 0.00 7.50
CA MET A 58 -5.70 0.66 8.28
C MET A 58 -4.36 -0.06 8.13
N ARG A 59 -4.33 -1.40 8.15
CA ARG A 59 -3.08 -2.17 8.01
C ARG A 59 -2.43 -2.02 6.64
N VAL A 60 -3.24 -1.93 5.57
CA VAL A 60 -2.75 -1.66 4.22
C VAL A 60 -2.24 -0.23 4.09
N MET A 61 -3.01 0.75 4.59
CA MET A 61 -2.65 2.18 4.48
C MET A 61 -1.40 2.58 5.27
N THR A 62 -1.19 1.97 6.45
CA THR A 62 -0.06 2.30 7.33
C THR A 62 1.10 1.32 7.18
N TYR A 63 1.11 0.48 6.15
CA TYR A 63 2.23 -0.39 5.90
C TYR A 63 3.46 0.45 5.54
N LYS A 64 4.57 0.15 6.20
CA LYS A 64 5.91 0.64 5.83
C LYS A 64 6.85 -0.55 5.76
N ASP A 65 7.59 -0.62 4.66
CA ASP A 65 8.64 -1.59 4.47
C ASP A 65 9.96 -1.08 5.07
N ILE A 66 10.16 -1.39 6.34
CA ILE A 66 11.35 -0.97 7.09
C ILE A 66 12.62 -1.64 6.53
N VAL A 67 12.49 -2.74 5.78
CA VAL A 67 13.63 -3.40 5.15
C VAL A 67 14.31 -2.46 4.15
N LYS A 68 13.54 -1.64 3.42
CA LYS A 68 14.06 -0.61 2.51
C LYS A 68 14.86 0.49 3.22
N ASP A 69 14.60 0.72 4.51
CA ASP A 69 15.32 1.71 5.31
C ASP A 69 16.64 1.15 5.90
N ILE A 70 16.72 -0.17 6.08
CA ILE A 70 17.86 -0.83 6.78
C ILE A 70 18.89 -1.35 5.80
N LEU A 71 18.46 -1.93 4.67
CA LEU A 71 19.39 -2.53 3.71
C LEU A 71 20.14 -1.43 2.95
N PRO A 72 21.48 -1.52 2.83
CA PRO A 72 22.23 -0.60 1.98
C PRO A 72 21.76 -0.77 0.54
N VAL A 73 21.72 0.34 -0.22
CA VAL A 73 21.40 0.32 -1.64
C VAL A 73 22.37 -0.65 -2.33
N SER A 74 21.84 -1.71 -2.93
CA SER A 74 22.61 -2.63 -3.75
C SER A 74 23.11 -1.85 -4.97
N ASN A 75 24.36 -1.40 -4.94
CA ASN A 75 25.06 -0.88 -6.12
C ASN A 75 25.31 -2.05 -7.07
N ASN A 76 24.35 -2.32 -7.96
CA ASN A 76 24.59 -3.11 -9.17
C ASN A 76 24.68 -2.16 -10.35
#